data_AF-A0A370MYG0-F1
#
_entry.id   AF-A0A370MYG0-F1
#
_cell.length_a   1.000
_cell.length_b   1.000
_cell.length_c   1.000
_cell.angle_alpha   90.00
_cell.angle_beta   90.00
_cell.angle_gamma   90.00
#
_symmetry.space_group_name_H-M   'P 1'
#
loop_
_entity.id
_entity.type
_entity.pdbx_description
1 polymer ?
#
loop_
_entity_poly.entity_id
_entity_poly.type
_entity_poly.pdbx_seq_one_letter_code
_entity_poly.pdbx_strand_id
1 'polypeptide(L)'
;MPDDGEILTTLARLRRVREMRSQLARVAAARQQGIAAQSRRALVEAQDGLTRQIEEKAAIQQRLAAVGAREASARTLQDAAVDARAANVQIGAANRSLADARTQHDGNEAQLAQLQHAARRAKAAEDKLEKAGERHTRSLAARTERLADEVADGFAVRRFGVQHALVQDEAEANDNGNDNDDGPAVPSARPGGRC
;
A
#
# COMPACT_ATOMS: atom_id res chain seq x y z
N MET A 1 9.88 0.78 -30.94
CA MET A 1 9.01 0.41 -29.81
C MET A 1 9.84 -0.51 -28.92
N PRO A 2 9.94 -0.28 -27.59
CA PRO A 2 10.65 -1.18 -26.69
C PRO A 2 10.10 -2.60 -26.82
N ASP A 3 10.97 -3.60 -26.75
CA ASP A 3 10.62 -5.00 -26.93
C ASP A 3 9.81 -5.49 -25.71
N ASP A 4 8.72 -6.24 -25.90
CA ASP A 4 7.79 -6.59 -24.82
C ASP A 4 8.50 -7.43 -23.72
N GLY A 5 9.53 -8.19 -24.10
CA GLY A 5 10.43 -8.88 -23.16
C GLY A 5 11.25 -7.93 -22.28
N GLU A 6 11.72 -6.81 -22.80
CA GLU A 6 12.44 -5.78 -22.03
C GLU A 6 11.52 -5.08 -21.01
N ILE A 7 10.25 -4.89 -21.37
CA ILE A 7 9.25 -4.29 -20.47
C ILE A 7 8.95 -5.24 -19.30
N LEU A 8 8.74 -6.53 -19.58
CA LEU A 8 8.48 -7.54 -18.55
C LEU A 8 9.67 -7.74 -17.60
N THR A 9 10.89 -7.79 -18.14
CA THR A 9 12.10 -7.90 -17.32
C THR A 9 12.30 -6.67 -16.42
N THR A 10 12.02 -5.47 -16.94
CA THR A 10 12.05 -4.23 -16.17
C THR A 10 11.00 -4.21 -15.07
N LEU A 11 9.75 -4.63 -15.36
CA LEU A 11 8.69 -4.76 -14.35
C LEU A 11 9.06 -5.78 -13.26
N ALA A 12 9.64 -6.92 -13.64
CA ALA A 12 10.11 -7.93 -12.69
C ALA A 12 11.23 -7.39 -11.78
N ARG A 13 12.15 -6.58 -12.32
CA ARG A 13 13.18 -5.90 -11.52
C ARG A 13 12.56 -4.90 -10.54
N LEU A 14 11.61 -4.08 -11.00
CA LEU A 14 10.92 -3.10 -10.14
C LEU A 14 10.13 -3.79 -9.02
N ARG A 15 9.45 -4.90 -9.31
CA ARG A 15 8.75 -5.72 -8.30
C ARG A 15 9.72 -6.23 -7.23
N ARG A 16 10.86 -6.80 -7.61
CA ARG A 16 11.89 -7.29 -6.67
C ARG A 16 12.44 -6.18 -5.77
N VAL A 17 12.79 -5.03 -6.34
CA VAL A 17 13.28 -3.87 -5.55
C VAL A 17 12.22 -3.42 -4.55
N ARG A 18 10.95 -3.44 -4.94
CA ARG A 18 9.86 -3.00 -4.08
C ARG A 18 9.57 -3.97 -2.95
N GLU A 19 9.57 -5.27 -3.23
CA GLU A 19 9.46 -6.32 -2.21
C GLU A 19 10.56 -6.16 -1.15
N MET A 20 11.82 -5.96 -1.56
CA MET A 20 12.90 -5.70 -0.60
C MET A 20 12.65 -4.44 0.24
N ARG A 21 12.16 -3.35 -0.36
CA ARG A 21 11.81 -2.12 0.38
C ARG A 21 10.66 -2.35 1.37
N SER A 22 9.68 -3.18 1.01
CA SER A 22 8.56 -3.56 1.89
C SER A 22 9.02 -4.43 3.05
N GLN A 23 9.95 -5.36 2.82
CA GLN A 23 10.58 -6.13 3.89
C GLN A 23 11.36 -5.24 4.86
N LEU A 24 12.19 -4.33 4.34
CA LEU A 24 12.91 -3.35 5.17
C LEU A 24 11.95 -2.47 5.97
N ALA A 25 10.86 -2.00 5.37
CA ALA A 25 9.86 -1.21 6.07
C ALA A 25 9.14 -2.01 7.17
N ARG A 26 8.82 -3.29 6.93
CA ARG A 26 8.23 -4.19 7.94
C ARG A 26 9.18 -4.39 9.12
N VAL A 27 10.47 -4.64 8.87
CA VAL A 27 11.49 -4.79 9.91
C VAL A 27 11.66 -3.49 10.70
N ALA A 28 11.73 -2.35 10.02
CA ALA A 28 11.82 -1.05 10.67
C ALA A 28 10.59 -0.76 11.55
N ALA A 29 9.38 -1.06 11.07
CA ALA A 29 8.15 -0.91 11.84
C ALA A 29 8.12 -1.82 13.06
N ALA A 30 8.51 -3.09 12.94
CA ALA A 30 8.59 -4.03 14.06
C ALA A 30 9.59 -3.57 15.13
N ARG A 31 10.76 -3.07 14.69
CA ARG A 31 11.75 -2.47 15.59
C ARG A 31 11.18 -1.25 16.30
N GLN A 32 10.50 -0.36 15.59
CA GLN A 32 9.89 0.84 16.17
C GLN A 32 8.76 0.51 17.16
N GLN A 33 7.98 -0.54 16.91
CA GLN A 33 6.99 -1.03 17.88
C GLN A 33 7.65 -1.47 19.19
N GLY A 34 8.80 -2.16 19.10
CA GLY A 34 9.61 -2.52 20.27
C GLY A 34 10.08 -1.29 21.05
N ILE A 35 10.58 -0.27 20.36
CA ILE A 35 11.02 1.00 20.98
C ILE A 35 9.84 1.73 21.64
N ALA A 36 8.70 1.83 20.96
CA ALA A 36 7.50 2.46 21.51
C ALA A 36 6.97 1.73 22.76
N ALA A 37 7.01 0.39 22.76
CA ALA A 37 6.66 -0.42 23.91
C ALA A 37 7.64 -0.20 25.09
N GLN A 38 8.94 -0.11 24.81
CA GLN A 38 9.95 0.21 25.83
C GLN A 38 9.76 1.62 26.40
N SER A 39 9.52 2.62 25.57
CA SER A 39 9.28 3.99 26.06
C SER A 39 7.99 4.10 26.86
N ARG A 40 6.97 3.29 26.55
CA ARG A 40 5.75 3.22 27.36
C ARG A 40 6.03 2.64 28.75
N ARG A 41 6.85 1.59 28.84
CA ARG A 41 7.29 1.04 30.14
C ARG A 41 8.09 2.06 30.94
N ALA A 42 9.05 2.73 30.31
CA ALA A 42 9.82 3.80 30.95
C ALA A 42 8.93 4.95 31.47
N LEU A 43 7.89 5.31 30.72
CA LEU A 43 6.91 6.32 31.16
C LEU A 43 6.16 5.87 32.41
N VAL A 44 5.72 4.61 32.47
CA VAL A 44 5.05 4.04 33.65
C VAL A 44 6.00 4.00 34.85
N GLU A 45 7.25 3.53 34.66
CA GLU A 45 8.25 3.51 35.72
C GLU A 45 8.55 4.91 36.28
N ALA A 46 8.60 5.94 35.42
CA ALA A 46 8.76 7.32 35.85
C ALA A 46 7.55 7.86 36.62
N GLN A 47 6.32 7.47 36.24
CA GLN A 47 5.09 7.81 36.97
C GLN A 47 5.05 7.15 38.35
N ASP A 48 5.41 5.88 38.42
CA ASP A 48 5.50 5.14 39.68
C ASP A 48 6.56 5.75 40.59
N GLY A 49 7.73 6.11 40.04
CA GLY A 49 8.79 6.80 40.75
C GLY A 49 8.35 8.13 41.35
N LEU A 50 7.62 8.95 40.57
CA LEU A 50 7.05 10.21 41.06
C LEU A 50 6.02 9.97 42.17
N THR A 51 5.15 8.97 42.01
CA THR A 51 4.12 8.63 42.99
C THR A 51 4.75 8.23 44.33
N ARG A 52 5.77 7.37 44.30
CA ARG A 52 6.52 6.97 45.52
C ARG A 52 7.14 8.18 46.23
N GLN A 53 7.71 9.13 45.48
CA GLN A 53 8.28 10.35 46.08
C GLN A 53 7.23 11.26 46.72
N ILE A 54 6.03 11.33 46.14
CA ILE A 54 4.89 12.05 46.73
C ILE A 54 4.42 11.36 48.01
N GLU A 55 4.32 10.02 48.00
CA GLU A 55 3.94 9.22 49.17
C GLU A 55 4.96 9.33 50.30
N GLU A 56 6.26 9.26 49.99
CA GLU A 56 7.35 9.46 50.97
C GLU A 56 7.26 10.83 51.63
N LYS A 57 7.02 11.89 50.84
CA LYS A 57 6.79 13.24 51.36
C LYS A 57 5.54 13.30 52.24
N ALA A 58 4.44 12.68 51.83
CA ALA A 58 3.21 12.62 52.62
C ALA A 58 3.43 11.89 53.96
N ALA A 59 4.20 10.80 53.96
CA ALA A 59 4.56 10.07 55.18
C ALA A 59 5.42 10.91 56.14
N ILE A 60 6.37 11.70 55.62
CA ILE A 60 7.15 12.66 56.44
C ILE A 60 6.19 13.67 57.08
N GLN A 61 5.26 14.23 56.32
CA GLN A 61 4.27 15.19 56.83
C GLN A 61 3.34 14.58 57.88
N GLN A 62 2.90 13.34 57.70
CA GLN A 62 2.08 12.62 58.69
C GLN A 62 2.84 12.36 59.99
N ARG A 63 4.11 11.92 59.91
CA ARG A 63 4.97 11.75 61.09
C ARG A 63 5.14 13.06 61.86
N LEU A 64 5.32 14.17 61.16
CA LEU A 64 5.44 15.50 61.77
C LEU A 64 4.13 15.96 62.43
N ALA A 65 2.99 15.71 61.77
CA ALA A 65 1.69 16.01 62.33
C ALA A 65 1.42 15.20 63.62
N ALA A 66 1.89 13.94 63.67
CA ALA A 66 1.72 13.05 64.82
C ALA A 66 2.52 13.47 66.06
N VAL A 67 3.70 14.10 65.88
CA VAL A 67 4.50 14.65 67.01
C VAL A 67 3.83 15.87 67.65
N GLY A 68 2.96 16.59 66.92
CA GLY A 68 2.19 17.70 67.45
C GLY A 68 3.00 18.96 67.79
N ALA A 69 2.38 20.14 67.69
CA ALA A 69 3.05 21.42 67.88
C ALA A 69 3.57 21.69 69.32
N ARG A 70 3.08 20.92 70.31
CA ARG A 70 3.47 21.07 71.73
C ARG A 70 4.69 20.24 72.13
N GLU A 71 4.99 19.15 71.43
CA GLU A 71 6.12 18.26 71.74
C GLU A 71 7.27 18.42 70.73
N ALA A 72 7.04 19.15 69.63
CA ALA A 72 8.06 19.47 68.64
C ALA A 72 9.10 20.45 69.18
N SER A 73 10.29 19.93 69.53
CA SER A 73 11.47 20.75 69.81
C SER A 73 11.92 21.56 68.58
N ALA A 74 12.61 22.68 68.79
CA ALA A 74 13.16 23.48 67.70
C ALA A 74 14.07 22.68 66.74
N ARG A 75 14.79 21.67 67.26
CA ARG A 75 15.62 20.77 66.45
C ARG A 75 14.77 19.86 65.56
N THR A 76 13.72 19.26 66.11
CA THR A 76 12.81 18.40 65.32
C THR A 76 12.14 19.16 64.16
N LEU A 77 11.79 20.44 64.36
CA LEU A 77 11.26 21.28 63.28
C LEU A 77 12.31 21.65 62.23
N GLN A 78 13.57 21.79 62.64
CA GLN A 78 14.67 22.06 61.72
C GLN A 78 15.00 20.83 60.86
N ASP A 79 15.08 19.65 61.47
CA ASP A 79 15.29 18.38 60.75
C ASP A 79 14.14 18.11 59.76
N ALA A 80 12.89 18.32 60.20
CA ALA A 80 11.70 18.26 59.37
C ALA A 80 11.78 19.17 58.13
N ALA A 81 12.28 20.39 58.31
CA ALA A 81 12.42 21.35 57.22
C ALA A 81 13.51 20.92 56.21
N VAL A 82 14.58 20.28 56.68
CA VAL A 82 15.61 19.69 55.83
C VAL A 82 15.03 18.52 55.03
N ASP A 83 14.32 17.60 55.69
CA ASP A 83 13.67 16.46 55.05
C ASP A 83 12.65 16.90 53.99
N ALA A 84 11.84 17.91 54.29
CA ALA A 84 10.87 18.46 53.35
C ALA A 84 11.56 19.10 52.12
N ARG A 85 12.69 19.79 52.31
CA ARG A 85 13.49 20.34 51.21
C ARG A 85 14.09 19.21 50.36
N ALA A 86 14.64 18.18 50.98
CA ALA A 86 15.18 17.01 50.28
C ALA A 86 14.10 16.32 49.44
N ALA A 87 12.93 16.06 50.02
CA ALA A 87 11.79 15.46 49.31
C ALA A 87 11.32 16.32 48.13
N ASN A 88 11.27 17.66 48.28
CA ASN A 88 10.93 18.56 47.18
C ASN A 88 11.95 18.51 46.03
N VAL A 89 13.24 18.39 46.33
CA VAL A 89 14.29 18.22 45.31
C VAL A 89 14.10 16.91 44.55
N GLN A 90 13.80 15.81 45.26
CA GLN A 90 13.56 14.51 44.64
C GLN A 90 12.30 14.49 43.77
N ILE A 91 11.19 15.08 44.25
CA ILE A 91 9.97 15.26 43.45
C ILE A 91 10.25 16.12 42.22
N GLY A 92 11.06 17.17 42.34
CA GLY A 92 11.49 17.99 41.20
C GLY A 92 12.28 17.20 40.17
N ALA A 93 13.20 16.33 40.61
CA ALA A 93 13.96 15.44 39.74
C ALA A 93 13.08 14.39 39.06
N ALA A 94 12.16 13.77 39.81
CA ALA A 94 11.20 12.80 39.28
C ALA A 94 10.26 13.43 38.24
N ASN A 95 9.79 14.67 38.46
CA ASN A 95 8.99 15.40 37.49
C ASN A 95 9.74 15.68 36.18
N ARG A 96 11.02 16.05 36.25
CA ARG A 96 11.85 16.22 35.05
C ARG A 96 12.02 14.90 34.30
N SER A 97 12.33 13.83 35.02
CA SER A 97 12.43 12.49 34.43
C SER A 97 11.12 12.06 33.76
N LEU A 98 9.97 12.34 34.37
CA LEU A 98 8.66 12.07 33.78
C LEU A 98 8.41 12.90 32.51
N ALA A 99 8.76 14.18 32.52
CA ALA A 99 8.63 15.06 31.35
C ALA A 99 9.52 14.60 30.18
N ASP A 100 10.75 14.21 30.47
CA ASP A 100 11.69 13.66 29.48
C ASP A 100 11.17 12.35 28.90
N ALA A 101 10.73 11.42 29.75
CA ALA A 101 10.15 10.14 29.34
C ALA A 101 8.90 10.32 28.47
N ARG A 102 8.04 11.30 28.81
CA ARG A 102 6.85 11.64 28.02
C ARG A 102 7.21 12.19 26.65
N THR A 103 8.16 13.12 26.58
CA THR A 103 8.63 13.69 25.32
C THR A 103 9.22 12.61 24.40
N GLN A 104 10.00 11.68 24.97
CA GLN A 104 10.53 10.54 24.23
C GLN A 104 9.43 9.59 23.76
N HIS A 105 8.46 9.26 24.61
CA HIS A 105 7.33 8.42 24.26
C HIS A 105 6.53 9.01 23.09
N ASP A 106 6.17 10.29 23.17
CA ASP A 106 5.38 10.97 22.14
C ASP A 106 6.16 11.05 20.82
N GLY A 107 7.48 11.28 20.88
CA GLY A 107 8.36 11.21 19.72
C GLY A 107 8.41 9.82 19.07
N ASN A 108 8.49 8.76 19.88
CA ASN A 108 8.51 7.38 19.40
C ASN A 108 7.17 6.97 18.78
N GLU A 109 6.05 7.40 19.35
CA GLU A 109 4.71 7.17 18.79
C GLU A 109 4.52 7.92 17.46
N ALA A 110 4.99 9.17 17.37
CA ALA A 110 4.95 9.93 16.12
C ALA A 110 5.77 9.24 15.01
N GLN A 111 6.97 8.76 15.32
CA GLN A 111 7.79 7.98 14.37
C GLN A 111 7.10 6.69 13.95
N LEU A 112 6.47 5.97 14.88
CA LEU A 112 5.71 4.76 14.57
C LEU A 112 4.56 5.05 13.60
N ALA A 113 3.81 6.12 13.83
CA ALA A 113 2.74 6.55 12.92
C ALA A 113 3.29 6.87 11.52
N GLN A 114 4.41 7.59 11.43
CA GLN A 114 5.05 7.89 10.14
C GLN A 114 5.46 6.62 9.37
N LEU A 115 6.04 5.63 10.06
CA LEU A 115 6.40 4.35 9.45
C LEU A 115 5.18 3.56 8.98
N GLN A 116 4.09 3.56 9.74
CA GLN A 116 2.83 2.93 9.32
C GLN A 116 2.25 3.60 8.08
N HIS A 117 2.25 4.93 8.02
CA HIS A 117 1.84 5.67 6.82
C HIS A 117 2.74 5.38 5.61
N ALA A 118 4.06 5.30 5.82
CA ALA A 118 5.01 4.92 4.77
C ALA A 118 4.75 3.49 4.26
N ALA A 119 4.49 2.53 5.15
CA ALA A 119 4.16 1.16 4.79
C ALA A 119 2.86 1.06 3.96
N ARG A 120 1.81 1.79 4.34
CA ARG A 120 0.56 1.87 3.56
C ARG A 120 0.80 2.44 2.15
N ARG A 121 1.59 3.50 2.05
CA ARG A 121 1.97 4.09 0.75
C ARG A 121 2.81 3.13 -0.10
N ALA A 122 3.70 2.37 0.52
CA ALA A 122 4.51 1.37 -0.16
C ALA A 122 3.63 0.28 -0.78
N LYS A 123 2.71 -0.28 0.00
CA LYS A 123 1.74 -1.29 -0.43
C LYS A 123 0.84 -0.79 -1.57
N ALA A 124 0.26 0.40 -1.42
CA ALA A 124 -0.61 0.98 -2.44
C ALA A 124 0.06 1.13 -3.81
N ALA A 125 1.39 1.22 -3.84
CA ALA A 125 2.14 1.34 -5.08
C ALA A 125 2.79 0.01 -5.52
N GLU A 126 2.85 -1.02 -4.66
CA GLU A 126 3.00 -2.42 -5.10
C GLU A 126 1.78 -2.83 -5.93
N ASP A 127 0.57 -2.57 -5.42
CA ASP A 127 -0.70 -2.84 -6.12
C ASP A 127 -0.75 -2.16 -7.51
N LYS A 128 -0.15 -0.97 -7.64
CA LYS A 128 -0.06 -0.26 -8.93
C LYS A 128 0.86 -0.98 -9.92
N LEU A 129 1.99 -1.51 -9.47
CA LEU A 129 2.91 -2.27 -10.32
C LEU A 129 2.35 -3.64 -10.70
N GLU A 130 1.61 -4.26 -9.79
CA GLU A 130 0.87 -5.50 -10.05
C GLU A 130 -0.14 -5.27 -11.18
N LYS A 131 -1.05 -4.30 -11.00
CA LYS A 131 -2.03 -3.90 -12.01
C LYS A 131 -1.39 -3.49 -13.34
N ALA A 132 -0.26 -2.78 -13.32
CA ALA A 132 0.44 -2.41 -14.54
C ALA A 132 0.94 -3.64 -15.32
N GLY A 133 1.51 -4.63 -14.63
CA GLY A 133 1.94 -5.87 -15.27
C GLY A 133 0.78 -6.75 -15.75
N GLU A 134 -0.32 -6.81 -15.02
CA GLU A 134 -1.55 -7.49 -15.49
C GLU A 134 -2.13 -6.83 -16.75
N ARG A 135 -2.10 -5.49 -16.83
CA ARG A 135 -2.56 -4.77 -18.02
C ARG A 135 -1.66 -5.04 -19.21
N HIS A 136 -0.35 -5.09 -19.00
CA HIS A 136 0.59 -5.38 -20.07
C HIS A 136 0.41 -6.82 -20.58
N THR A 137 0.40 -7.82 -19.70
CA THR A 137 0.16 -9.23 -20.08
C THR A 137 -1.18 -9.44 -20.79
N ARG A 138 -2.25 -8.81 -20.32
CA ARG A 138 -3.56 -8.80 -21.03
C ARG A 138 -3.48 -8.17 -22.42
N SER A 139 -2.76 -7.05 -22.56
CA SER A 139 -2.56 -6.42 -23.86
C SER A 139 -1.75 -7.30 -24.81
N LEU A 140 -0.77 -8.07 -24.30
CA LEU A 140 -0.02 -9.02 -25.12
C LEU A 140 -0.91 -10.17 -25.59
N ALA A 141 -1.67 -10.78 -24.68
CA ALA A 141 -2.62 -11.83 -24.99
C ALA A 141 -3.64 -11.39 -26.07
N ALA A 142 -4.21 -10.18 -25.93
CA ALA A 142 -5.16 -9.64 -26.91
C ALA A 142 -4.51 -9.28 -28.26
N ARG A 143 -3.20 -9.02 -28.31
CA ARG A 143 -2.47 -8.84 -29.59
C ARG A 143 -2.20 -10.19 -30.23
N THR A 144 -1.76 -11.17 -29.45
CA THR A 144 -1.50 -12.53 -29.96
C THR A 144 -2.76 -13.21 -30.47
N GLU A 145 -3.90 -13.00 -29.80
CA GLU A 145 -5.22 -13.49 -30.24
C GLU A 145 -5.62 -12.87 -31.57
N ARG A 146 -5.56 -11.53 -31.70
CA ARG A 146 -5.82 -10.84 -32.97
C ARG A 146 -4.93 -11.32 -34.12
N LEU A 147 -3.63 -11.52 -33.86
CA LEU A 147 -2.71 -12.05 -34.86
C LEU A 147 -3.06 -13.49 -35.25
N ALA A 148 -3.54 -14.31 -34.30
CA ALA A 148 -4.02 -15.66 -34.60
C ALA A 148 -5.30 -15.65 -35.44
N ASP A 149 -6.24 -14.76 -35.12
CA ASP A 149 -7.47 -14.56 -35.89
C ASP A 149 -7.16 -14.08 -37.32
N GLU A 150 -6.27 -13.10 -37.48
CA GLU A 150 -5.83 -12.61 -38.81
C GLU A 150 -5.19 -13.72 -39.65
N VAL A 151 -4.40 -14.60 -39.03
CA VAL A 151 -3.81 -15.76 -39.71
C VAL A 151 -4.90 -16.76 -40.12
N ALA A 152 -5.85 -17.06 -39.23
CA ALA A 152 -6.97 -17.95 -39.52
C ALA A 152 -7.86 -17.42 -40.64
N ASP A 153 -8.18 -16.13 -40.62
CA ASP A 153 -8.93 -15.43 -41.67
C ASP A 153 -8.17 -15.47 -43.00
N GLY A 154 -6.86 -15.23 -42.99
CA GLY A 154 -6.02 -15.35 -44.17
C GLY A 154 -6.01 -16.77 -44.76
N PHE A 155 -6.05 -17.81 -43.92
CA PHE A 155 -6.21 -19.19 -44.38
C PHE A 155 -7.61 -19.47 -44.93
N ALA A 156 -8.66 -18.96 -44.29
CA ALA A 156 -10.03 -19.09 -44.77
C ALA A 156 -10.20 -18.42 -46.13
N VAL A 157 -9.73 -17.19 -46.31
CA VAL A 157 -9.77 -16.46 -47.58
C VAL A 157 -9.04 -17.23 -48.68
N ARG A 158 -7.85 -17.78 -48.41
CA ARG A 158 -7.14 -18.61 -49.39
C ARG A 158 -7.91 -19.89 -49.75
N ARG A 159 -8.45 -20.59 -48.75
CA ARG A 159 -9.20 -21.83 -48.98
C ARG A 159 -10.48 -21.60 -49.78
N PHE A 160 -11.30 -20.64 -49.37
CA PHE A 160 -12.54 -20.31 -50.06
C PHE A 160 -12.28 -19.65 -51.42
N GLY A 161 -11.23 -18.85 -51.55
CA GLY A 161 -10.81 -18.29 -52.84
C GLY A 161 -10.37 -19.35 -53.85
N VAL A 162 -9.62 -20.38 -53.41
CA VAL A 162 -9.26 -21.53 -54.26
C VAL A 162 -10.50 -22.35 -54.64
N GLN A 163 -11.43 -22.56 -53.71
CA GLN A 163 -12.68 -23.26 -54.01
C GLN A 163 -13.57 -22.46 -54.97
N HIS A 164 -13.63 -21.14 -54.84
CA HIS A 164 -14.37 -20.27 -55.75
C HIS A 164 -13.73 -20.25 -57.15
N ALA A 165 -12.40 -20.23 -57.24
CA ALA A 165 -11.70 -20.31 -58.52
C ALA A 165 -11.96 -21.64 -59.24
N LEU A 166 -11.96 -22.77 -58.52
CA LEU A 166 -12.29 -24.09 -59.09
C LEU A 166 -13.76 -24.16 -59.56
N VAL A 167 -14.69 -23.57 -58.80
CA VAL A 167 -16.11 -23.51 -59.18
C VAL A 167 -16.34 -22.55 -60.37
N GLN A 168 -15.56 -21.47 -60.48
CA GLN A 168 -15.58 -20.58 -61.65
C GLN A 168 -15.00 -21.26 -62.90
N ASP A 169 -13.88 -21.97 -62.78
CA ASP A 169 -13.31 -22.76 -63.88
C ASP A 169 -14.28 -23.87 -64.34
N GLU A 170 -15.01 -24.52 -63.42
CA GLU A 170 -16.07 -25.49 -63.76
C GLU A 170 -17.31 -24.83 -64.39
N ALA A 171 -17.68 -23.62 -63.97
CA ALA A 171 -18.79 -22.87 -64.56
C ALA A 171 -18.47 -22.32 -65.95
N GLU A 172 -17.26 -21.80 -66.18
CA GLU A 172 -16.78 -21.34 -67.49
C GLU A 172 -16.57 -22.52 -68.46
N ALA A 173 -16.21 -23.71 -67.96
CA ALA A 173 -16.18 -24.94 -68.77
C ALA A 173 -17.59 -25.42 -69.19
N ASN A 174 -18.64 -25.10 -68.40
CA ASN A 174 -20.03 -25.46 -68.69
C ASN A 174 -20.79 -24.40 -69.51
N ASP A 175 -20.31 -23.15 -69.55
CA ASP A 175 -20.90 -22.03 -70.30
C ASP A 175 -20.50 -22.02 -71.79
N ASN A 176 -19.50 -22.80 -72.20
CA ASN A 176 -19.11 -23.00 -73.61
C ASN A 176 -20.05 -23.96 -74.39
N GLY A 177 -21.28 -24.16 -73.93
CA GLY A 177 -22.18 -25.21 -74.44
C GLY A 177 -23.65 -24.83 -74.59
N ASN A 178 -24.03 -23.54 -74.63
CA ASN A 178 -25.42 -23.18 -74.90
C ASN A 178 -25.56 -21.90 -75.73
N ASP A 179 -25.16 -21.98 -77.00
CA ASP A 179 -25.68 -21.11 -78.04
C ASP A 179 -27.11 -21.55 -78.42
N ASN A 180 -27.96 -20.54 -78.68
CA ASN A 180 -29.34 -20.57 -79.17
C ASN A 180 -30.43 -20.43 -78.10
N ASP A 181 -30.89 -19.19 -77.88
CA ASP A 181 -32.31 -18.90 -78.15
C ASP A 181 -32.53 -17.38 -78.37
N ASP A 182 -32.90 -17.08 -79.61
CA ASP A 182 -33.48 -15.82 -80.07
C ASP A 182 -34.87 -15.61 -79.44
N GLY A 183 -35.13 -14.44 -78.86
CA GLY A 183 -36.51 -14.05 -78.52
C GLY A 183 -36.64 -12.68 -77.82
N PRO A 184 -37.63 -11.84 -78.17
CA PRO A 184 -37.39 -10.42 -78.43
C PRO A 184 -37.61 -9.45 -77.25
N ALA A 185 -37.02 -8.28 -77.44
CA ALA A 185 -37.13 -7.08 -76.62
C ALA A 185 -38.58 -6.63 -76.36
N VAL A 186 -38.87 -6.31 -75.09
CA VAL A 186 -40.02 -5.49 -74.68
C VAL A 186 -39.54 -4.39 -73.74
N PRO A 187 -39.68 -3.10 -74.08
CA PRO A 187 -39.40 -2.01 -73.15
C PRO A 187 -40.65 -1.71 -72.32
N SER A 188 -40.55 -1.79 -70.99
CA SER A 188 -41.58 -1.30 -70.08
C SER A 188 -40.99 -0.48 -68.94
N ALA A 189 -41.51 0.74 -68.85
CA ALA A 189 -41.20 1.83 -67.95
C ALA A 189 -41.09 1.46 -66.46
N ARG A 190 -40.17 2.14 -65.75
CA ARG A 190 -40.23 2.35 -64.30
C ARG A 190 -40.66 3.79 -64.01
N PRO A 191 -41.78 4.04 -63.31
CA PRO A 191 -41.92 5.20 -62.44
C PRO A 191 -41.49 4.82 -61.01
N GLY A 192 -40.88 5.78 -60.32
CA GLY A 192 -40.17 5.58 -59.06
C GLY A 192 -41.03 5.28 -57.83
N GLY A 193 -40.33 5.11 -56.71
CA GLY A 193 -40.92 5.02 -55.37
C GLY A 193 -39.83 4.93 -54.31
N ARG A 194 -39.68 6.00 -53.53
CA ARG A 194 -38.88 6.06 -52.30
C ARG A 194 -39.56 5.22 -51.23
N CYS A 195 -38.76 4.60 -50.35
CA CYS A 195 -38.81 4.69 -48.89
C CYS A 195 -37.56 4.01 -48.33
#